data_AF-A0AAD5B6L7-F1
#
_entry.id   AF-A0AAD5B6L7-F1
#
_cell.length_a   1.000
_cell.length_b   1.000
_cell.length_c   1.000
_cell.angle_alpha   90.00
_cell.angle_beta   90.00
_cell.angle_gamma   90.00
#
_symmetry.space_group_name_H-M   'P 1'
#
loop_
_entity.id
_entity.type
_entity.pdbx_description
1 polymer ?
#
loop_
_entity_poly.entity_id
_entity_poly.type
_entity_poly.pdbx_seq_one_letter_code
_entity_poly.pdbx_strand_id
1 'polypeptide(L)'
;SDTGTVPPERCVFGIMLSVSAFLGIATMYVRYKQVEALTAQGEKKLLKLNTLGFVLGCISSFGMCVVANFQKTTLFSMHLVGAVLTFGVGALYILTHTLISYRMQPHIHTKPVFWVRLILSLWTFSSIISSILN
;
A
#
# COMPACT_ATOMS: atom_id res chain seq x y z
N SER A 1 -16.63 4.92 0.10
CA SER A 1 -17.43 4.44 1.24
C SER A 1 -18.40 5.54 1.63
N ASP A 2 -19.65 5.19 1.92
CA ASP A 2 -20.67 6.17 2.33
C ASP A 2 -20.65 6.41 3.85
N THR A 3 -19.89 5.61 4.61
CA THR A 3 -19.70 5.67 6.08
C THR A 3 -19.00 6.94 6.60
N GLY A 4 -18.83 7.96 5.75
CA GLY A 4 -18.18 9.23 6.08
C GLY A 4 -18.74 10.39 5.28
N THR A 5 -20.03 10.37 4.95
CA THR A 5 -20.68 11.41 4.15
C THR A 5 -21.26 12.55 4.98
N VAL A 6 -21.63 12.30 6.25
CA VAL A 6 -22.20 13.31 7.16
C VAL A 6 -21.37 13.50 8.44
N PRO A 7 -21.39 14.69 9.07
CA PRO A 7 -20.87 14.86 10.43
C PRO A 7 -21.73 14.09 11.44
N PRO A 8 -21.15 13.48 12.50
CA PRO A 8 -19.72 13.49 12.86
C PRO A 8 -18.87 12.39 12.21
N GLU A 9 -19.49 11.38 11.58
CA GLU A 9 -18.79 10.18 11.08
C GLU A 9 -17.68 10.51 10.09
N ARG A 10 -17.90 11.48 9.20
CA ARG A 10 -16.90 11.92 8.21
C ARG A 10 -15.59 12.40 8.84
N CYS A 11 -15.67 13.04 10.01
CA CYS A 11 -14.50 13.55 10.71
C CYS A 11 -13.71 12.40 11.35
N VAL A 12 -14.40 11.45 11.97
CA VAL A 12 -13.79 10.25 12.56
C VAL A 12 -13.11 9.42 11.47
N PHE A 13 -13.79 9.20 10.33
CA PHE A 13 -13.25 8.48 9.20
C PHE A 13 -11.99 9.16 8.62
N GLY A 14 -12.02 10.49 8.45
CA GLY A 14 -10.88 11.27 7.99
C GLY A 14 -9.66 11.18 8.93
N ILE A 15 -9.89 11.25 10.25
CA ILE A 15 -8.82 11.08 11.25
C ILE A 15 -8.23 9.67 11.18
N MET A 16 -9.08 8.64 11.14
CA MET A 16 -8.63 7.24 11.08
C MET A 16 -7.78 6.98 9.82
N LEU A 17 -8.22 7.45 8.65
CA LEU A 17 -7.45 7.30 7.41
C LEU A 17 -6.13 8.08 7.45
N SER A 18 -6.12 9.28 8.03
CA SER A 18 -4.90 10.08 8.17
C SER A 18 -3.89 9.40 9.09
N VAL A 19 -4.32 8.90 10.25
CA VAL A 19 -3.45 8.13 11.16
C VAL A 19 -2.93 6.86 10.48
N SER A 20 -3.79 6.17 9.73
CA SER A 20 -3.42 4.97 8.99
C SER A 20 -2.37 5.26 7.92
N ALA A 21 -2.42 6.43 7.28
CA ALA A 21 -1.41 6.86 6.32
C ALA A 21 -0.03 7.03 6.96
N PHE A 22 0.06 7.70 8.11
CA PHE A 22 1.33 7.88 8.80
C PHE A 22 1.89 6.54 9.32
N LEU A 23 1.04 5.70 9.91
CA LEU A 23 1.44 4.36 10.36
C LEU A 23 1.86 3.47 9.19
N GLY A 24 1.21 3.60 8.03
CA GLY A 24 1.57 2.93 6.78
C GLY A 24 2.99 3.29 6.33
N ILE A 25 3.30 4.59 6.25
CA ILE A 25 4.65 5.07 5.90
C ILE A 25 5.69 4.57 6.91
N ALA A 26 5.42 4.67 8.21
CA ALA A 26 6.32 4.18 9.25
C ALA A 26 6.60 2.67 9.10
N THR A 27 5.56 1.87 8.86
CA THR A 27 5.67 0.42 8.65
C THR A 27 6.50 0.10 7.40
N MET A 28 6.26 0.82 6.30
CA MET A 28 7.00 0.65 5.05
C MET A 28 8.47 1.06 5.20
N TYR A 29 8.75 2.11 5.96
CA TYR A 29 10.12 2.53 6.27
C TYR A 29 10.88 1.48 7.09
N VAL A 30 10.26 0.94 8.15
CA VAL A 30 10.84 -0.16 8.92
C VAL A 30 11.12 -1.35 8.01
N ARG A 31 10.19 -1.70 7.13
CA ARG A 31 10.38 -2.79 6.17
C ARG A 31 11.52 -2.52 5.18
N TYR A 32 11.64 -1.29 4.68
CA TYR A 32 12.72 -0.87 3.81
C TYR A 32 14.08 -1.10 4.49
N LYS A 33 14.24 -0.63 5.74
CA LYS A 33 15.48 -0.81 6.51
C LYS A 33 15.78 -2.28 6.83
N GLN A 34 14.76 -3.09 7.11
CA GLN A 34 14.92 -4.53 7.32
C GLN A 34 15.48 -5.24 6.08
N VAL A 35 14.92 -4.97 4.89
CA VAL A 35 15.39 -5.58 3.64
C VAL A 35 16.80 -5.09 3.30
N GLU A 36 17.08 -3.80 3.49
CA GLU A 36 18.40 -3.23 3.29
C GLU A 36 19.46 -3.91 4.18
N ALA A 37 19.18 -4.08 5.49
CA ALA A 37 20.09 -4.74 6.42
C ALA A 37 20.34 -6.21 6.08
N LEU A 38 19.31 -6.95 5.65
CA LEU A 38 19.41 -8.38 5.35
C LEU A 38 20.05 -8.67 3.98
N THR A 39 20.08 -7.69 3.07
CA THR A 39 20.51 -7.87 1.68
C THR A 39 21.74 -7.02 1.31
N ALA A 40 22.34 -6.34 2.29
CA ALA A 40 23.46 -5.42 2.13
C ALA A 40 24.70 -6.01 1.42
N GLN A 41 24.86 -7.34 1.39
CA GLN A 41 26.08 -8.01 0.92
C GLN A 41 26.12 -8.40 -0.57
N GLY A 42 25.16 -8.03 -1.44
CA GLY A 42 25.40 -8.29 -2.86
C GLY A 42 24.29 -8.04 -3.88
N GLU A 43 23.02 -7.93 -3.48
CA GLU A 43 21.92 -7.87 -4.45
C GLU A 43 21.44 -6.45 -4.74
N LYS A 44 22.21 -5.71 -5.56
CA LYS A 44 21.85 -4.35 -6.03
C LYS A 44 20.44 -4.27 -6.64
N LYS A 45 19.98 -5.34 -7.31
CA LYS A 45 18.63 -5.40 -7.90
C LYS A 45 17.55 -5.43 -6.82
N LEU A 46 17.78 -6.11 -5.70
CA LEU A 46 16.83 -6.13 -4.58
C LEU A 46 16.79 -4.79 -3.85
N LEU A 47 17.91 -4.12 -3.68
CA LEU A 47 17.94 -2.77 -3.10
C LEU A 47 17.15 -1.76 -3.94
N LYS A 48 17.27 -1.84 -5.28
CA LYS A 48 16.45 -1.03 -6.20
C LYS A 48 14.96 -1.35 -6.08
N LEU A 49 14.59 -2.63 -6.04
CA LEU A 49 13.19 -3.04 -5.83
C LEU A 49 12.66 -2.60 -4.47
N ASN A 50 13.48 -2.67 -3.42
CA ASN A 50 13.13 -2.23 -2.07
C ASN A 50 12.88 -0.72 -2.03
N THR A 51 13.73 0.07 -2.70
CA THR A 51 13.55 1.52 -2.83
C THR A 51 12.28 1.84 -3.61
N LEU A 52 12.04 1.16 -4.74
CA LEU A 52 10.81 1.29 -5.51
C LEU A 52 9.58 0.97 -4.66
N GLY A 53 9.61 -0.13 -3.92
CA GLY A 53 8.55 -0.52 -2.99
C GLY A 53 8.27 0.58 -1.96
N PHE A 54 9.30 1.11 -1.31
CA PHE A 54 9.14 2.20 -0.35
C PHE A 54 8.47 3.44 -0.98
N VAL A 55 8.93 3.87 -2.17
CA VAL A 55 8.35 5.01 -2.88
C VAL A 55 6.89 4.77 -3.25
N LEU A 56 6.55 3.60 -3.80
CA LEU A 56 5.16 3.23 -4.12
C LEU A 56 4.29 3.26 -2.86
N GLY A 57 4.81 2.76 -1.75
CA GLY A 57 4.14 2.77 -0.46
C GLY A 57 3.86 4.18 0.08
N CYS A 58 4.83 5.10 -0.04
CA CYS A 58 4.64 6.50 0.32
C CYS A 58 3.57 7.18 -0.55
N ILE A 59 3.59 6.94 -1.87
CA ILE A 59 2.59 7.48 -2.80
C ILE A 59 1.19 6.95 -2.47
N SER A 60 1.07 5.65 -2.20
CA SER A 60 -0.20 5.03 -1.79
C SER A 60 -0.71 5.64 -0.47
N SER A 61 0.18 5.85 0.50
CA SER A 61 -0.18 6.46 1.78
C SER A 61 -0.59 7.92 1.65
N PHE A 62 0.05 8.68 0.75
CA PHE A 62 -0.41 10.02 0.40
C PHE A 62 -1.82 9.99 -0.21
N GLY A 63 -2.12 9.00 -1.06
CA GLY A 63 -3.47 8.75 -1.55
C GLY A 63 -4.51 8.63 -0.43
N MET A 64 -4.17 7.94 0.68
CA MET A 64 -5.08 7.81 1.82
C MET A 64 -5.38 9.17 2.47
N CYS A 65 -4.39 10.06 2.57
CA CYS A 65 -4.61 11.43 3.04
C CYS A 65 -5.54 12.21 2.10
N VAL A 66 -5.40 12.04 0.79
CA VAL A 66 -6.30 12.67 -0.19
C VAL A 66 -7.73 12.16 0.01
N VAL A 67 -7.93 10.83 0.10
CA VAL A 67 -9.26 10.23 0.35
C VAL A 67 -9.86 10.73 1.68
N ALA A 68 -9.03 10.89 2.72
CA ALA A 68 -9.45 11.34 4.04
C ALA A 68 -9.98 12.79 4.05
N ASN A 69 -9.37 13.67 3.26
CA ASN A 69 -9.64 15.10 3.28
C ASN A 69 -10.59 15.56 2.15
N PHE A 70 -10.62 14.84 1.02
CA PHE A 70 -11.48 15.17 -0.12
C PHE A 70 -12.64 14.19 -0.20
N GLN A 71 -13.82 14.66 0.22
CA GLN A 71 -15.05 13.87 0.23
C GLN A 71 -15.59 13.63 -1.18
N LYS A 72 -16.12 12.42 -1.39
CA LYS A 72 -16.79 12.01 -2.63
C LYS A 72 -17.91 12.97 -3.03
N THR A 73 -18.68 13.47 -2.06
CA THR A 73 -19.86 14.32 -2.26
C THR A 73 -19.52 15.77 -2.64
N THR A 74 -18.36 16.27 -2.24
CA THR A 74 -17.97 17.67 -2.48
C THR A 74 -17.03 17.80 -3.66
N LEU A 75 -16.00 16.94 -3.75
CA LEU A 75 -14.98 16.99 -4.80
C LEU A 75 -14.64 15.58 -5.28
N PHE A 76 -15.58 14.99 -6.04
CA PHE A 76 -15.48 13.63 -6.57
C PHE A 76 -14.17 13.36 -7.33
N SER A 77 -13.73 14.30 -8.17
CA SER A 77 -12.51 14.15 -8.96
C SER A 77 -11.27 13.94 -8.08
N MET A 78 -11.11 14.73 -7.01
CA MET A 78 -9.98 14.59 -6.07
C MET A 78 -10.10 13.32 -5.24
N HIS A 79 -11.32 12.95 -4.84
CA HIS A 79 -11.56 11.69 -4.14
C HIS A 79 -11.14 10.49 -5.00
N LEU A 80 -11.48 10.51 -6.29
CA LEU A 80 -11.12 9.47 -7.25
C LEU A 80 -9.60 9.39 -7.43
N VAL A 81 -8.91 10.52 -7.56
CA VAL A 81 -7.43 10.57 -7.59
C VAL A 81 -6.85 9.93 -6.34
N GLY A 82 -7.35 10.30 -5.15
CA GLY A 82 -6.93 9.69 -3.89
C GLY A 82 -7.15 8.17 -3.86
N ALA A 83 -8.30 7.70 -4.35
CA ALA A 83 -8.63 6.28 -4.40
C ALA A 83 -7.69 5.51 -5.35
N VAL A 84 -7.42 6.04 -6.55
CA VAL A 84 -6.48 5.44 -7.50
C VAL A 84 -5.06 5.39 -6.92
N LEU A 85 -4.61 6.46 -6.26
CA LEU A 85 -3.32 6.48 -5.58
C LEU A 85 -3.29 5.44 -4.45
N THR A 86 -4.31 5.40 -3.60
CA THR A 86 -4.38 4.47 -2.46
C THR A 86 -4.36 3.01 -2.93
N PHE A 87 -5.34 2.63 -3.75
CA PHE A 87 -5.57 1.23 -4.10
C PHE A 87 -4.74 0.77 -5.30
N GLY A 88 -4.65 1.58 -6.35
CA GLY A 88 -3.89 1.25 -7.56
C GLY A 88 -2.39 1.18 -7.29
N VAL A 89 -1.81 2.25 -6.74
CA VAL A 89 -0.37 2.26 -6.39
C VAL A 89 -0.11 1.31 -5.21
N GLY A 90 -1.06 1.17 -4.28
CA GLY A 90 -1.00 0.16 -3.21
C GLY A 90 -0.90 -1.28 -3.73
N ALA A 91 -1.63 -1.62 -4.80
CA ALA A 91 -1.52 -2.93 -5.43
C ALA A 91 -0.13 -3.16 -6.05
N LEU A 92 0.43 -2.14 -6.71
CA LEU A 92 1.81 -2.20 -7.23
C LEU A 92 2.85 -2.37 -6.11
N TYR A 93 2.63 -1.73 -4.96
CA TYR A 93 3.43 -1.93 -3.75
C TYR A 93 3.38 -3.38 -3.27
N ILE A 94 2.19 -3.97 -3.16
CA ILE A 94 2.01 -5.37 -2.73
C ILE A 94 2.69 -6.34 -3.70
N LEU A 95 2.57 -6.14 -5.02
CA LEU A 95 3.30 -6.91 -6.02
C LEU A 95 4.81 -6.83 -5.84
N THR A 96 5.32 -5.62 -5.68
CA THR A 96 6.75 -5.37 -5.52
C THR A 96 7.30 -6.09 -4.29
N HIS A 97 6.59 -6.02 -3.15
CA HIS A 97 6.98 -6.73 -1.93
C HIS A 97 6.80 -8.25 -1.99
N THR A 98 5.87 -8.74 -2.82
CA THR A 98 5.75 -10.18 -3.12
C THR A 98 6.96 -10.66 -3.93
N LEU A 99 7.40 -9.89 -4.93
CA LEU A 99 8.61 -10.18 -5.71
C LEU A 99 9.88 -10.14 -4.86
N ILE A 100 10.01 -9.13 -3.98
CA ILE A 100 11.13 -9.06 -3.02
C ILE A 100 11.11 -10.31 -2.12
N SER A 101 9.95 -10.70 -1.60
CA SER A 101 9.81 -11.92 -0.78
C SER A 101 10.22 -13.18 -1.52
N TYR A 102 9.85 -13.32 -2.79
CA TYR A 102 10.26 -14.44 -3.62
C TYR A 102 11.78 -14.51 -3.79
N ARG A 103 12.43 -13.36 -4.02
CA ARG A 103 13.88 -13.29 -4.24
C ARG A 103 14.70 -13.48 -2.97
N MET A 104 14.13 -13.15 -1.81
CA MET A 104 14.76 -13.40 -0.50
C MET A 104 14.63 -14.86 -0.04
N GLN A 105 13.94 -15.73 -0.79
CA GLN A 105 13.93 -17.17 -0.56
C GLN A 105 15.10 -17.87 -1.26
N PRO A 106 15.63 -18.97 -0.69
CA PRO A 106 15.31 -19.56 0.61
C PRO A 106 16.19 -19.04 1.76
N HIS A 107 17.19 -18.21 1.48
CA HIS A 107 18.27 -17.90 2.43
C HIS A 107 17.85 -16.96 3.59
N ILE A 108 16.84 -16.10 3.40
CA ILE A 108 16.47 -15.08 4.40
C ILE A 108 15.02 -15.23 4.88
N HIS A 109 14.09 -15.55 3.98
CA HIS A 109 12.67 -15.69 4.32
C HIS A 109 12.16 -17.11 4.13
N THR A 110 11.26 -17.53 5.01
CA THR A 110 10.58 -18.82 4.93
C THR A 110 9.53 -18.83 3.81
N LYS A 111 9.26 -20.03 3.27
CA LYS A 111 8.24 -20.28 2.24
C LYS A 111 6.84 -19.68 2.51
N PRO A 112 6.26 -19.75 3.72
CA PRO A 112 4.91 -19.24 4.00
C PRO A 112 4.77 -17.72 3.80
N VAL A 113 5.80 -16.91 4.10
CA VAL A 113 5.70 -15.44 3.98
C VAL A 113 5.42 -15.01 2.53
N PHE A 114 6.03 -15.68 1.56
CA PHE A 114 5.77 -15.44 0.14
C PHE A 114 4.35 -15.81 -0.24
N TRP A 115 3.87 -17.01 0.16
CA TRP A 115 2.52 -17.46 -0.16
C TRP A 115 1.44 -16.55 0.41
N VAL A 116 1.60 -16.10 1.66
CA VAL A 116 0.68 -15.13 2.27
C VAL A 116 0.64 -13.83 1.45
N ARG A 117 1.80 -13.28 1.07
CA ARG A 117 1.86 -12.05 0.26
C ARG A 117 1.28 -12.23 -1.15
N LEU A 118 1.49 -13.39 -1.77
CA LEU A 118 0.94 -13.72 -3.07
C LEU A 118 -0.59 -13.81 -3.02
N ILE A 119 -1.15 -14.48 -2.01
CA ILE A 119 -2.60 -14.58 -1.82
C ILE A 119 -3.20 -13.19 -1.60
N LEU A 120 -2.60 -12.37 -0.73
CA LEU A 120 -3.04 -10.99 -0.50
C LEU A 120 -2.97 -10.14 -1.78
N SER A 121 -1.93 -10.33 -2.59
CA SER A 121 -1.80 -9.67 -3.88
C SER A 121 -2.95 -10.06 -4.81
N LEU A 122 -3.17 -11.35 -5.03
CA LEU A 122 -4.24 -11.86 -5.88
C LEU A 122 -5.61 -11.38 -5.42
N TRP A 123 -5.89 -11.43 -4.11
CA TRP A 123 -7.11 -10.90 -3.53
C TRP A 123 -7.31 -9.42 -3.86
N THR A 124 -6.25 -8.61 -3.69
CA THR A 124 -6.29 -7.17 -3.96
C THR A 124 -6.62 -6.88 -5.44
N PHE A 125 -5.97 -7.58 -6.38
CA PHE A 125 -6.28 -7.42 -7.81
C PHE A 125 -7.72 -7.82 -8.13
N SER A 126 -8.18 -8.96 -7.60
CA SER A 126 -9.56 -9.41 -7.78
C SER A 126 -10.57 -8.41 -7.23
N SER A 127 -10.32 -7.82 -6.05
CA SER A 127 -11.18 -6.78 -5.48
C SER A 127 -11.22 -5.51 -6.33
N ILE A 128 -10.07 -5.06 -6.85
CA ILE A 128 -10.00 -3.88 -7.73
C ILE A 128 -10.77 -4.15 -9.03
N ILE A 129 -10.53 -5.30 -9.66
CA ILE A 129 -11.23 -5.72 -10.89
C ILE A 129 -12.73 -5.76 -10.64
N SER A 130 -13.17 -6.45 -9.57
CA SER A 130 -14.58 -6.52 -9.20
C SER A 130 -15.20 -5.13 -8.97
N SER A 131 -14.46 -4.19 -8.41
CA SER A 131 -14.95 -2.81 -8.17
C SER A 131 -15.04 -1.97 -9.45
N ILE A 132 -14.39 -2.37 -10.55
CA ILE A 132 -14.46 -1.69 -11.84
C ILE A 132 -15.58 -2.29 -12.71
N LEU A 133 -15.85 -3.58 -12.55
CA LEU A 133 -16.87 -4.32 -13.32
C LEU A 133 -18.30 -4.18 -12.76
N ASN A 134 -18.46 -3.86 -11.48
CA ASN A 134 -19.75 -3.53 -10.84
C ASN A 134 -20.02 -2.02 -10.89
#